data_AF-A0AAW2TQL3-F1
#
_entry.id   AF-A0AAW2TQL3-F1
#
_cell.length_a   1.000
_cell.length_b   1.000
_cell.length_c   1.000
_cell.angle_alpha   90.00
_cell.angle_beta   90.00
_cell.angle_gamma   90.00
#
_symmetry.space_group_name_H-M   'P 1'
#
loop_
_entity.id
_entity.type
_entity.pdbx_description
1 polymer ?
#
loop_
_entity_poly.entity_id
_entity_poly.type
_entity_poly.pdbx_seq_one_letter_code
_entity_poly.pdbx_strand_id
1 'polypeptide(L)'
;MENHMKRLQDEASRVGYVEVMSNCRLTICSILICLCFGVKVSEDRIKVIESVLKDVMLATTPKLPDFLPVLTPLFRRQVKAAKELRRKQLDCLVPLIRNRKAFVESGGNPSATSSEMASPLGAAYIDSLFELEPPAKANWGKKKW
;
A
#
# COMPACT_ATOMS: atom_id res chain seq x y z
N MET A 1 -1.66 4.23 19.32
CA MET A 1 -2.58 3.27 19.98
C MET A 1 -3.86 3.97 20.44
N GLU A 2 -3.77 5.13 21.11
CA GLU A 2 -4.94 5.93 21.55
C GLU A 2 -5.97 6.21 20.46
N ASN A 3 -5.56 6.64 19.26
CA ASN A 3 -6.51 6.92 18.18
C ASN A 3 -7.38 5.72 17.78
N HIS A 4 -6.88 4.48 17.89
CA HIS A 4 -7.65 3.30 17.53
C HIS A 4 -8.68 2.93 18.58
N MET A 5 -8.32 3.05 19.87
CA MET A 5 -9.24 2.79 20.98
C MET A 5 -10.32 3.86 21.06
N LYS A 6 -9.94 5.13 20.88
CA LYS A 6 -10.87 6.25 20.84
C LYS A 6 -11.94 6.06 19.76
N ARG A 7 -11.55 5.59 18.57
CA ARG A 7 -12.49 5.30 17.48
C ARG A 7 -13.55 4.25 17.85
N LEU A 8 -13.16 3.19 18.56
CA LEU A 8 -14.09 2.15 19.02
C LEU A 8 -15.08 2.71 20.05
N GLN A 9 -14.58 3.52 20.99
CA GLN A 9 -15.41 4.17 22.00
C GLN A 9 -16.40 5.15 21.37
N ASP A 10 -15.93 5.99 20.46
CA ASP A 10 -16.76 6.97 19.74
C ASP A 10 -17.86 6.28 18.90
N GLU A 11 -17.55 5.15 18.26
CA GLU A 11 -18.53 4.36 17.50
C GLU A 11 -19.57 3.72 18.42
N ALA A 12 -19.12 3.09 19.51
CA ALA A 12 -20.00 2.49 20.51
C ALA A 12 -20.97 3.52 21.10
N SER A 13 -20.46 4.70 21.46
CA SER A 13 -21.28 5.79 22.02
C SER A 13 -22.28 6.36 21.01
N ARG A 14 -21.94 6.38 19.71
CA ARG A 14 -22.82 6.97 18.68
C ARG A 14 -23.89 6.01 18.17
N VAL A 15 -23.55 4.73 18.00
CA VAL A 15 -24.40 3.76 17.29
C VAL A 15 -24.91 2.64 18.22
N GLY A 16 -24.33 2.49 19.42
CA GLY A 16 -24.71 1.45 20.39
C GLY A 16 -24.08 0.08 20.11
N TYR A 17 -23.30 -0.06 19.03
CA TYR A 17 -22.51 -1.25 18.71
C TYR A 17 -21.22 -0.86 17.98
N VAL A 18 -20.32 -1.83 17.81
CA VAL A 18 -19.01 -1.62 17.16
C VAL A 18 -18.82 -2.63 16.03
N GLU A 19 -18.48 -2.16 14.84
CA GLU A 19 -18.08 -3.04 13.74
C GLU A 19 -16.60 -3.45 13.89
N VAL A 20 -16.37 -4.52 14.66
CA VAL A 20 -15.02 -4.98 15.02
C VAL A 20 -14.14 -5.26 13.80
N MET A 21 -14.67 -5.96 12.79
CA MET A 21 -13.89 -6.32 11.59
C MET A 21 -13.43 -5.11 10.77
N SER A 22 -14.31 -4.12 10.63
CA SER A 22 -13.98 -2.85 9.93
C SER A 22 -12.87 -2.10 10.67
N ASN A 23 -13.02 -1.97 11.99
CA ASN A 23 -12.01 -1.33 12.83
C ASN A 23 -10.67 -2.06 12.82
N CYS A 24 -10.67 -3.39 12.90
CA CYS A 24 -9.44 -4.19 12.82
C CYS A 24 -8.72 -3.98 11.49
N ARG A 25 -9.43 -4.00 10.37
CA ARG A 25 -8.84 -3.74 9.03
C ARG A 25 -8.20 -2.36 8.95
N LEU A 26 -8.88 -1.32 9.43
CA LEU A 26 -8.33 0.04 9.45
C LEU A 26 -7.08 0.14 10.34
N THR A 27 -7.10 -0.51 11.51
CA THR A 27 -5.95 -0.52 12.43
C THR A 27 -4.76 -1.26 11.81
N ILE A 28 -4.98 -2.43 11.21
CA ILE A 28 -3.94 -3.19 10.50
C ILE A 28 -3.38 -2.38 9.34
N CYS A 29 -4.24 -1.75 8.53
CA CYS A 29 -3.81 -0.90 7.42
C CYS A 29 -2.92 0.25 7.92
N SER A 30 -3.33 0.93 9.00
CA SER A 30 -2.52 1.98 9.64
C SER A 30 -1.15 1.49 10.11
N ILE A 31 -1.10 0.32 10.75
CA ILE A 31 0.16 -0.28 11.23
C ILE A 31 1.06 -0.63 10.05
N LEU A 32 0.53 -1.26 9.01
CA LEU A 32 1.30 -1.63 7.83
C LEU A 32 1.84 -0.40 7.11
N ILE A 33 1.04 0.66 6.96
CA ILE A 33 1.53 1.91 6.36
C ILE A 33 2.70 2.49 7.16
N CYS A 34 2.59 2.48 8.50
CA CYS A 34 3.63 2.95 9.39
C CYS A 34 4.91 2.11 9.27
N LEU A 35 4.81 0.78 9.38
CA LEU A 35 5.98 -0.11 9.31
C LEU A 35 6.61 -0.14 7.91
N CYS A 36 5.78 -0.13 6.87
CA CYS A 36 6.28 -0.25 5.51
C CYS A 36 6.87 1.06 4.99
N PHE A 37 6.21 2.19 5.23
CA PHE A 37 6.59 3.47 4.63
C PHE A 37 7.11 4.49 5.63
N GLY A 38 7.01 4.24 6.94
CA GLY A 38 7.46 5.17 7.98
C GLY A 38 6.65 6.46 8.05
N VAL A 39 5.44 6.50 7.48
CA VAL A 39 4.59 7.69 7.38
C VAL A 39 3.36 7.55 8.28
N LYS A 40 3.02 8.62 8.99
CA LYS A 40 1.74 8.75 9.68
C LYS A 40 0.72 9.35 8.72
N VAL A 41 -0.39 8.64 8.52
CA VAL A 41 -1.44 9.02 7.59
C VAL A 41 -2.72 9.34 8.36
N SER A 42 -3.44 10.38 7.93
CA SER A 42 -4.74 10.75 8.50
C SER A 42 -5.76 9.63 8.34
N GLU A 43 -6.69 9.51 9.28
CA GLU A 43 -7.67 8.42 9.30
C GLU A 43 -8.49 8.32 8.00
N ASP A 44 -8.94 9.46 7.45
CA ASP A 44 -9.71 9.47 6.20
C ASP A 44 -8.93 8.93 5.01
N ARG A 45 -7.62 9.21 4.97
CA ARG A 45 -6.73 8.67 3.94
C ARG A 45 -6.46 7.19 4.16
N ILE A 46 -6.38 6.72 5.42
CA ILE A 46 -6.28 5.29 5.72
C ILE A 46 -7.52 4.54 5.23
N LYS A 47 -8.74 5.09 5.40
CA LYS A 47 -9.96 4.48 4.86
C LYS A 47 -9.93 4.32 3.34
N VAL A 48 -9.44 5.33 2.62
CA VAL A 48 -9.27 5.26 1.16
C VAL A 48 -8.23 4.19 0.78
N ILE A 49 -7.09 4.16 1.46
CA ILE A 49 -6.03 3.17 1.18
C ILE A 49 -6.52 1.75 1.51
N GLU A 50 -7.21 1.55 2.63
CA GLU A 50 -7.77 0.25 3.03
C GLU A 50 -8.76 -0.26 1.99
N SER A 51 -9.68 0.59 1.52
CA SER A 51 -10.63 0.22 0.46
C SER A 51 -9.93 -0.20 -0.83
N VAL A 52 -8.91 0.56 -1.27
CA VAL A 52 -8.17 0.23 -2.50
C VAL A 52 -7.36 -1.05 -2.33
N LEU A 53 -6.70 -1.25 -1.18
CA LEU A 53 -5.93 -2.47 -0.91
C LEU A 53 -6.84 -3.69 -0.79
N LYS A 54 -8.01 -3.56 -0.18
CA LYS A 54 -9.03 -4.59 -0.12
C LYS A 54 -9.48 -5.00 -1.53
N ASP A 55 -9.77 -4.03 -2.39
CA ASP A 55 -10.13 -4.29 -3.79
C ASP A 55 -8.99 -4.99 -4.54
N VAL A 56 -7.73 -4.57 -4.32
CA VAL A 56 -6.55 -5.22 -4.91
C VAL A 56 -6.48 -6.68 -4.46
N MET A 57 -6.63 -6.96 -3.17
CA MET A 57 -6.62 -8.33 -2.65
C MET A 57 -7.72 -9.18 -3.31
N LEU A 58 -8.94 -8.66 -3.42
CA LEU A 58 -10.07 -9.34 -4.08
C LEU A 58 -9.86 -9.54 -5.59
N ALA A 59 -9.15 -8.61 -6.24
CA ALA A 59 -8.80 -8.71 -7.65
C ALA A 59 -7.73 -9.77 -7.90
N THR A 60 -6.72 -9.87 -7.01
CA THR A 60 -5.61 -10.83 -7.08
C THR A 60 -5.95 -12.22 -6.57
N THR A 61 -7.09 -12.42 -5.91
CA THR A 61 -7.61 -13.76 -5.62
C THR A 61 -7.65 -14.55 -6.93
N PRO A 62 -7.02 -15.75 -7.01
CA PRO A 62 -6.91 -16.49 -8.24
C PRO A 62 -8.30 -16.71 -8.84
N LYS A 63 -8.51 -16.18 -10.04
CA LYS A 63 -9.78 -16.34 -10.78
C LYS A 63 -9.55 -17.37 -11.88
N LEU A 64 -10.64 -17.97 -12.36
CA LEU A 64 -10.64 -18.93 -13.48
C LEU A 64 -9.74 -18.53 -14.70
N PRO A 65 -9.55 -17.24 -15.07
CA PRO A 65 -8.64 -16.84 -16.15
C PRO A 65 -7.15 -17.15 -15.90
N ASP A 66 -6.70 -17.26 -14.64
CA ASP A 66 -5.32 -17.62 -14.30
C ASP A 66 -4.99 -19.07 -14.72
N PHE A 67 -6.03 -19.89 -14.91
CA PHE A 67 -5.94 -21.27 -15.38
C PHE A 67 -6.16 -21.43 -16.89
N LEU A 68 -6.59 -20.38 -17.60
CA LEU A 68 -6.97 -20.44 -19.02
C LEU A 68 -6.50 -19.19 -19.81
N PRO A 69 -5.18 -19.05 -20.05
CA PRO A 69 -4.60 -17.88 -20.75
C PRO A 69 -5.09 -17.73 -22.20
N VAL A 70 -5.64 -18.78 -22.81
CA VAL A 70 -6.24 -18.76 -24.15
C VAL A 70 -7.50 -17.88 -24.21
N LEU A 71 -8.21 -17.70 -23.08
CA LEU A 71 -9.43 -16.88 -23.01
C LEU A 71 -9.18 -15.41 -22.66
N THR A 72 -7.92 -14.98 -22.48
CA THR A 72 -7.54 -13.59 -22.19
C THR A 72 -8.18 -12.54 -23.13
N PRO A 73 -8.35 -12.79 -24.46
CA PRO A 73 -9.02 -11.84 -25.35
C PRO A 73 -10.51 -11.61 -25.04
N LEU A 74 -11.18 -12.58 -24.42
CA LEU A 74 -12.60 -12.49 -24.03
C LEU A 74 -12.79 -11.72 -22.72
N PHE A 75 -11.75 -11.59 -21.90
CA PHE A 75 -11.78 -10.92 -20.59
C PHE A 75 -11.24 -9.48 -20.61
N ARG A 76 -11.25 -8.79 -21.76
CA ARG A 76 -10.76 -7.40 -21.90
C ARG A 76 -11.32 -6.44 -20.85
N ARG A 77 -12.60 -6.59 -20.47
CA ARG A 77 -13.23 -5.75 -19.42
C ARG A 77 -12.62 -5.98 -18.04
N GLN A 78 -12.33 -7.24 -17.68
CA GLN A 78 -11.68 -7.59 -16.41
C GLN A 78 -10.25 -7.07 -16.36
N VAL A 79 -9.50 -7.21 -17.47
CA VAL A 79 -8.14 -6.65 -17.59
C VAL A 79 -8.17 -5.12 -17.47
N LYS A 80 -9.15 -4.45 -18.08
CA LYS A 80 -9.32 -2.99 -17.95
C LYS A 80 -9.59 -2.59 -16.49
N ALA A 81 -10.51 -3.27 -15.81
CA ALA A 81 -10.82 -3.02 -14.41
C ALA A 81 -9.60 -3.25 -13.50
N ALA A 82 -8.83 -4.33 -13.74
CA ALA A 82 -7.60 -4.60 -13.01
C ALA A 82 -6.53 -3.52 -13.23
N LYS A 83 -6.38 -3.00 -14.46
CA LYS A 83 -5.48 -1.88 -14.75
C LYS A 83 -5.91 -0.59 -14.06
N GLU A 84 -7.21 -0.28 -14.06
CA GLU A 84 -7.74 0.89 -13.36
C GLU A 84 -7.53 0.78 -11.85
N LEU A 85 -7.75 -0.40 -11.27
CA LEU A 85 -7.48 -0.66 -9.87
C LEU A 85 -5.99 -0.55 -9.53
N ARG A 86 -5.11 -1.08 -10.39
CA ARG A 86 -3.66 -0.93 -10.24
C ARG A 86 -3.26 0.54 -10.28
N ARG A 87 -3.88 1.36 -11.12
CA ARG A 87 -3.66 2.81 -11.15
C ARG A 87 -4.08 3.45 -9.83
N LYS A 88 -5.29 3.19 -9.33
CA LYS A 88 -5.76 3.69 -8.02
C LYS A 88 -4.81 3.31 -6.88
N GLN A 89 -4.33 2.07 -6.88
CA GLN A 89 -3.35 1.59 -5.91
C GLN A 89 -2.05 2.41 -5.95
N LEU A 90 -1.50 2.65 -7.15
CA LEU A 90 -0.30 3.46 -7.32
C LEU A 90 -0.54 4.91 -6.90
N ASP A 91 -1.67 5.52 -7.28
CA ASP A 91 -2.01 6.89 -6.91
C ASP A 91 -2.07 7.08 -5.38
N CYS A 92 -2.46 6.04 -4.64
CA CYS A 92 -2.47 6.05 -3.18
C CYS A 92 -1.09 5.85 -2.55
N LEU A 93 -0.30 4.87 -3.04
CA LEU A 93 0.94 4.42 -2.39
C LEU A 93 2.18 5.19 -2.83
N VAL A 94 2.25 5.63 -4.09
CA VAL A 94 3.41 6.35 -4.63
C VAL A 94 3.72 7.63 -3.84
N PRO A 95 2.73 8.45 -3.42
CA PRO A 95 3.02 9.60 -2.55
C PRO A 95 3.69 9.24 -1.23
N LEU A 96 3.33 8.09 -0.62
CA LEU A 96 3.96 7.61 0.62
C LEU A 96 5.43 7.28 0.40
N ILE A 97 5.73 6.57 -0.70
CA ILE A 97 7.09 6.20 -1.09
C ILE A 97 7.92 7.45 -1.39
N ARG A 98 7.39 8.38 -2.18
CA ARG A 98 8.08 9.63 -2.54
C ARG A 98 8.40 10.48 -1.32
N ASN A 99 7.44 10.64 -0.41
CA ASN A 99 7.66 11.38 0.82
C ASN A 99 8.72 10.70 1.68
N ARG A 100 8.65 9.38 1.85
CA ARG A 100 9.68 8.66 2.62
C ARG A 100 11.06 8.78 1.98
N LYS A 101 11.15 8.67 0.65
CA LYS A 101 12.41 8.84 -0.09
C LYS A 101 13.03 10.23 0.13
N ALA A 102 12.23 11.29 0.02
CA ALA A 102 12.71 12.65 0.29
C ALA A 102 13.16 12.84 1.75
N PHE A 103 12.49 12.20 2.72
CA PHE A 103 12.92 12.18 4.11
C PHE A 103 14.30 11.52 4.27
N VAL A 104 14.51 10.36 3.64
CA VAL A 104 15.79 9.65 3.69
C VAL A 104 16.91 10.46 3.02
N GLU A 105 16.67 10.99 1.82
CA GLU A 105 17.65 11.79 1.07
C GLU A 105 18.04 13.10 1.77
N SER A 106 17.13 13.67 2.57
CA SER A 106 17.40 14.88 3.37
C SER A 106 18.13 14.60 4.69
N GLY A 107 18.56 13.36 4.95
CA GLY A 107 19.19 12.98 6.21
C GLY A 107 18.21 13.00 7.38
N GLY A 108 16.92 12.75 7.14
CA GLY A 108 15.90 12.67 8.18
C GLY A 108 15.32 14.03 8.58
N ASN A 109 15.41 15.03 7.71
CA ASN A 109 14.83 16.34 7.95
C ASN A 109 13.30 16.30 7.76
N PRO A 110 12.48 16.52 8.80
CA PRO A 110 11.02 16.49 8.68
C PRO A 110 10.47 17.53 7.69
N SER A 111 11.15 18.66 7.53
CA SER A 111 10.72 19.75 6.63
C SER A 111 10.85 19.44 5.15
N ALA A 112 11.60 18.38 4.78
CA ALA A 112 11.76 17.95 3.39
C ALA A 112 10.52 17.23 2.83
N THR A 113 9.48 17.00 3.65
CA THR A 113 8.33 16.18 3.26
C THR A 113 7.01 16.84 3.63
N SER A 114 5.97 16.54 2.84
CA SER A 114 4.62 17.03 3.09
C SER A 114 3.80 16.14 4.04
N SER A 115 4.42 15.13 4.66
CA SER A 115 3.73 14.16 5.52
C SER A 115 4.51 13.94 6.81
N GLU A 116 3.78 13.75 7.90
CA GLU A 116 4.37 13.46 9.20
C GLU A 116 5.05 12.07 9.17
N MET A 117 6.34 12.02 9.50
CA MET A 117 7.08 10.76 9.60
C MET A 117 6.81 10.11 10.96
N ALA A 118 6.45 8.84 10.95
CA ALA A 118 6.19 8.04 12.15
C ALA A 118 7.40 7.22 12.59
N SER A 119 8.36 6.99 11.69
CA SER A 119 9.52 6.13 11.93
C SER A 119 10.83 6.87 11.69
N PRO A 120 11.87 6.64 12.51
CA PRO A 120 13.20 7.20 12.30
C PRO A 120 13.82 6.65 11.01
N LEU A 121 14.92 7.24 10.54
CA LEU A 121 15.67 6.76 9.38
C LEU A 121 16.06 5.28 9.52
N GLY A 122 15.93 4.51 8.44
CA GLY A 122 16.29 3.09 8.40
C GLY A 122 15.28 2.16 9.08
N ALA A 123 14.27 2.69 9.77
CA ALA A 123 13.29 1.87 10.49
C ALA A 123 12.06 1.49 9.64
N ALA A 124 11.85 2.12 8.49
CA ALA A 124 10.78 1.74 7.57
C ALA A 124 11.27 0.66 6.61
N TYR A 125 10.46 -0.36 6.35
CA TYR A 125 10.82 -1.44 5.42
C TYR A 125 11.26 -0.93 4.05
N ILE A 126 10.58 0.09 3.52
CA ILE A 126 10.89 0.68 2.20
C ILE A 126 12.31 1.27 2.14
N ASP A 127 12.90 1.67 3.27
CA ASP A 127 14.26 2.22 3.29
C ASP A 127 15.27 1.19 2.77
N SER A 128 15.14 -0.07 3.22
CA SER A 128 15.97 -1.18 2.75
C SER A 128 15.80 -1.46 1.25
N LEU A 129 14.66 -1.09 0.67
CA LEU A 129 14.39 -1.30 -0.75
C LEU A 129 15.01 -0.21 -1.64
N PHE A 130 15.35 0.96 -1.10
CA PHE A 130 16.00 2.02 -1.88
C PHE A 130 17.45 1.69 -2.22
N GLU A 131 18.09 0.83 -1.43
CA GLU A 131 19.49 0.41 -1.62
C GLU A 131 19.61 -0.85 -2.51
N LEU A 132 18.50 -1.49 -2.87
CA LEU A 132 18.52 -2.70 -3.69
C LEU A 132 18.68 -2.36 -5.17
N GLU A 133 19.76 -2.87 -5.76
CA GLU A 133 19.90 -2.94 -7.21
C GLU A 133 19.24 -4.20 -7.76
N PRO A 134 18.46 -4.11 -8.86
CA PRO A 134 17.95 -5.30 -9.52
C PRO A 134 19.15 -6.14 -10.00
N PRO A 135 19.09 -7.49 -9.90
CA PRO A 135 20.15 -8.33 -10.43
C PRO A 135 20.36 -7.97 -11.90
N ALA A 136 21.58 -7.52 -12.23
CA ALA A 136 21.95 -7.17 -13.59
C ALA A 136 21.50 -8.32 -14.49
N LYS A 137 20.70 -8.01 -15.52
CA LYS A 137 20.18 -9.02 -16.46
C LYS A 137 21.33 -9.89 -16.91
N ALA A 138 21.46 -11.08 -16.32
CA ALA A 138 22.43 -12.05 -16.75
C ALA A 138 22.17 -12.25 -18.25
N ASN A 139 23.21 -12.05 -19.06
CA ASN A 139 23.20 -12.08 -20.51
C ASN A 139 22.65 -13.43 -21.05
N TRP A 140 21.34 -13.65 -21.05
CA TRP A 140 20.69 -14.85 -21.62
C TRP A 140 20.45 -14.71 -23.13
N GLY A 141 21.35 -14.03 -23.84
CA GLY A 141 21.17 -13.75 -25.27
C GLY A 141 22.47 -13.63 -26.09
N LYS A 142 23.61 -14.10 -25.59
CA LYS A 142 24.85 -14.22 -26.37
C LYS A 142 25.38 -15.66 -26.37
N LYS A 143 24.53 -16.63 -26.74
CA LYS A 143 25.02 -17.78 -27.50
C LYS A 143 24.69 -17.49 -28.96
N LYS A 144 25.68 -16.92 -29.64
CA LYS A 144 25.71 -16.88 -31.11
C LYS A 144 25.85 -18.32 -31.62
N TRP A 145 25.17 -18.57 -32.73
CA TRP A 145 25.27 -19.70 -33.64
C TRP A 145 26.68 -20.24 -33.81
#